data_AF-Q16Q89-F1
#
_entry.id   AF-Q16Q89-F1
#
_cell.length_a   1.000
_cell.length_b   1.000
_cell.length_c   1.000
_cell.angle_alpha   90.00
_cell.angle_beta   90.00
_cell.angle_gamma   90.00
#
_symmetry.space_group_name_H-M   'P 1'
#
loop_
_entity.id
_entity.type
_entity.pdbx_description
1 polymer ?
#
loop_
_entity_poly.entity_id
_entity_poly.type
_entity_poly.pdbx_seq_one_letter_code
_entity_poly.pdbx_strand_id
1 'polypeptide(L)'
;MIFYSFRRNLLIQIPHIHNLHLRTTDKITNPILTRLLTPCSFSTFQSHIADCGQVLSKCPNGCGVYVALKDMDRHLNRCPAGFGEAPHQDGDRIRELELEIVGLRSTLNEEIRQRLALITDIGQLKKRTQLGDEWTAKVGDVLNALKKCINEETDSRCVDVERCKLDINRLMREYERIEAWRLELTTRINRVGELAGRDEVDKPKDAKLVMIESRLNYLQTEVETLREEQKDRKGDEKAQEGNELEQLDKQAKLDYELKGVLNTVNETEDVSEKIQKSLEKYRRETYYTKQSLDDLQVHLQHQEKLVVIQNTEGHLIWRIDQFEKRFEESQQSEFMLKSPLFSNRQFGYTLRMEASLNGIGTWRGRNMIVGLVVVNGFYDNLLEWPCVLSGTITLRDQPEVRTKPRVDYRRSIVARRKHQSNDKNQNIHIPHQVLRSEHYIRDDAIFLEVRIDQ
;
A
#
# COMPACT_ATOMS: atom_id res chain seq x y z
N MET A 1 5.30 46.39 36.69
CA MET A 1 6.40 47.04 35.95
C MET A 1 6.56 46.27 34.63
N ILE A 2 6.32 46.92 33.48
CA ILE A 2 6.67 46.50 32.08
C ILE A 2 6.24 45.06 31.66
N PHE A 3 5.17 44.75 30.90
CA PHE A 3 4.58 45.19 29.61
C PHE A 3 5.21 44.62 28.29
N TYR A 4 4.35 44.57 27.25
CA TYR A 4 4.50 44.04 25.87
C TYR A 4 4.35 42.50 25.74
N SER A 5 3.33 41.90 25.09
CA SER A 5 2.28 42.33 24.16
C SER A 5 2.75 42.89 22.81
N PHE A 6 2.46 42.16 21.71
CA PHE A 6 1.54 42.67 20.67
C PHE A 6 0.98 41.53 19.77
N ARG A 7 -0.20 41.74 19.21
CA ARG A 7 -0.96 40.82 18.33
C ARG A 7 -1.62 41.67 17.21
N ARG A 8 -2.07 41.07 16.10
CA ARG A 8 -2.76 41.66 14.91
C ARG A 8 -1.83 42.41 13.92
N ASN A 9 -2.09 42.50 12.60
CA ASN A 9 -3.17 42.07 11.67
C ASN A 9 -2.52 41.64 10.33
N LEU A 10 -2.95 40.60 9.60
CA LEU A 10 -4.07 40.50 8.61
C LEU A 10 -3.94 41.34 7.30
N LEU A 11 -3.90 40.59 6.19
CA LEU A 11 -4.38 40.87 4.80
C LEU A 11 -3.54 41.62 3.74
N ILE A 12 -3.28 40.86 2.66
CA ILE A 12 -3.23 41.21 1.22
C ILE A 12 -2.13 42.18 0.73
N GLN A 13 -1.15 41.59 0.02
CA GLN A 13 -0.81 42.01 -1.35
C GLN A 13 -0.16 40.84 -2.11
N ILE A 14 -0.64 40.56 -3.33
CA ILE A 14 0.01 39.64 -4.28
C ILE A 14 0.92 40.48 -5.17
N PRO A 15 2.19 40.07 -5.35
CA PRO A 15 2.76 40.16 -6.69
C PRO A 15 3.62 38.95 -7.10
N HIS A 16 3.41 38.57 -8.36
CA HIS A 16 4.35 37.95 -9.30
C HIS A 16 5.27 36.78 -8.86
N ILE A 17 4.91 35.62 -9.40
CA ILE A 17 5.77 34.48 -9.70
C ILE A 17 7.04 34.94 -10.45
N HIS A 18 8.23 34.68 -9.89
CA HIS A 18 9.40 34.19 -10.63
C HIS A 18 10.49 33.68 -9.68
N ASN A 19 11.17 32.60 -10.10
CA ASN A 19 12.44 32.08 -9.57
C ASN A 19 12.48 31.59 -8.10
N LEU A 20 12.05 30.33 -7.90
CA LEU A 20 12.52 29.50 -6.79
C LEU A 20 13.45 28.40 -7.32
N HIS A 21 14.76 28.61 -7.16
CA HIS A 21 15.78 27.57 -7.29
C HIS A 21 15.66 26.63 -6.07
N LEU A 22 14.95 25.51 -6.24
CA LEU A 22 14.86 24.48 -5.19
C LEU A 22 16.20 23.72 -5.09
N ARG A 23 17.00 24.09 -4.09
CA ARG A 23 18.03 23.19 -3.54
C ARG A 23 17.35 22.19 -2.60
N THR A 24 17.12 20.97 -3.08
CA THR A 24 16.79 19.82 -2.23
C THR A 24 17.76 18.69 -2.50
N THR A 25 18.83 18.65 -1.70
CA THR A 25 19.74 17.50 -1.63
C THR A 25 19.13 16.44 -0.72
N ASP A 26 18.33 15.54 -1.29
CA ASP A 26 18.04 14.24 -0.66
C ASP A 26 18.01 13.14 -1.72
N LYS A 27 18.83 12.10 -1.51
CA LYS A 27 19.09 11.05 -2.51
C LYS A 27 17.99 9.99 -2.50
N ILE A 28 16.85 10.29 -3.12
CA ILE A 28 15.89 9.24 -3.52
C ILE A 28 16.33 8.66 -4.86
N THR A 29 17.09 7.56 -4.82
CA THR A 29 17.51 6.82 -6.02
C THR A 29 16.36 5.98 -6.58
N ASN A 30 15.41 6.64 -7.24
CA ASN A 30 14.37 5.98 -8.05
C ASN A 30 14.66 6.21 -9.55
N PRO A 31 15.12 5.19 -10.30
CA PRO A 31 15.56 5.34 -11.69
C PRO A 31 14.44 5.67 -12.69
N ILE A 32 13.18 5.65 -12.27
CA ILE A 32 12.03 6.02 -13.11
C ILE A 32 11.81 7.55 -13.11
N LEU A 33 12.03 8.22 -11.97
CA LEU A 33 11.83 9.67 -11.86
C LEU A 33 12.94 10.48 -12.56
N THR A 34 14.17 9.97 -12.61
CA THR A 34 15.31 10.65 -13.24
C THR A 34 15.17 10.81 -14.75
N ARG A 35 14.33 10.00 -15.42
CA ARG A 35 14.05 10.09 -16.87
C ARG A 35 12.97 11.12 -17.24
N LEU A 36 12.18 11.60 -16.28
CA LEU A 36 11.08 12.54 -16.54
C LEU A 36 11.45 14.01 -16.28
N LEU A 37 12.63 14.28 -15.72
CA LEU A 37 13.07 15.60 -15.28
C LEU A 37 14.42 16.05 -15.88
N THR A 38 14.94 15.37 -16.91
CA THR A 38 16.00 15.94 -17.74
C THR A 38 15.44 17.09 -18.59
N PRO A 39 15.87 18.34 -18.40
CA PRO A 39 15.44 19.43 -19.27
C PRO A 39 15.99 19.17 -20.67
N CYS A 40 15.13 19.13 -21.69
CA CYS A 40 15.60 19.13 -23.08
C CYS A 40 16.39 20.42 -23.32
N SER A 41 17.70 20.30 -23.56
CA SER A 41 18.51 21.43 -24.01
C SER A 41 17.98 21.94 -25.34
N PHE A 42 17.90 23.26 -25.51
CA PHE A 42 17.34 23.89 -26.71
C PHE A 42 17.99 23.38 -28.02
N SER A 43 19.25 22.92 -27.94
CA SER A 43 19.98 22.26 -29.02
C SER A 43 19.32 20.99 -29.58
N THR A 44 18.65 20.17 -28.75
CA THR A 44 18.04 18.90 -29.22
C THR A 44 16.71 19.13 -29.95
N PHE A 45 16.02 20.24 -29.69
CA PHE A 45 14.80 20.57 -30.42
C PHE A 45 15.11 21.03 -31.86
N GLN A 46 16.16 21.84 -32.02
CA GLN A 46 16.54 22.34 -33.34
C GLN A 46 17.21 21.27 -34.21
N SER A 47 17.96 20.34 -33.62
CA SER A 47 18.40 19.12 -34.34
C SER A 47 17.21 18.21 -34.67
N HIS A 48 16.27 18.02 -33.74
CA HIS A 48 15.07 17.22 -34.00
C HIS A 48 14.23 17.79 -35.16
N ILE A 49 14.07 19.11 -35.27
CA ILE A 49 13.36 19.73 -36.40
C ILE A 49 14.04 19.38 -37.74
N ALA A 50 15.37 19.40 -37.82
CA ALA A 50 16.08 19.08 -39.05
C ALA A 50 15.82 17.63 -39.53
N ASP A 51 15.74 16.69 -38.58
CA ASP A 51 15.54 15.26 -38.86
C ASP A 51 14.06 14.81 -38.72
N CYS A 52 13.13 15.74 -38.43
CA CYS A 52 11.74 15.38 -38.16
C CYS A 52 11.00 15.09 -39.45
N GLY A 53 10.60 13.82 -39.63
CA GLY A 53 9.82 13.36 -40.79
C GLY A 53 8.50 14.12 -41.05
N GLN A 54 8.00 14.93 -40.12
CA GLN A 54 6.81 15.76 -40.29
C GLN A 54 7.11 17.16 -40.85
N VAL A 55 8.37 17.62 -40.84
CA VAL A 55 8.75 18.94 -41.34
C VAL A 55 8.61 18.99 -42.86
N LEU A 56 7.94 20.06 -43.32
CA LEU A 56 7.75 20.33 -44.74
C LEU A 56 9.03 20.89 -45.34
N SER A 57 9.58 20.20 -46.34
CA SER A 57 10.72 20.66 -47.13
C SER A 57 10.31 20.85 -48.59
N LYS A 58 10.94 21.79 -49.29
CA LYS A 58 10.68 22.04 -50.72
C LYS A 58 11.27 20.89 -51.54
N CYS A 59 10.55 20.43 -52.56
CA CYS A 59 11.05 19.37 -53.43
C CYS A 59 12.39 19.76 -54.11
N PRO A 60 13.45 18.94 -54.00
CA PRO A 60 14.77 19.25 -54.58
C PRO A 60 14.77 19.23 -56.12
N ASN A 61 13.82 18.54 -56.76
CA ASN A 61 13.64 18.55 -58.21
C ASN A 61 13.01 19.85 -58.74
N GLY A 62 12.73 20.83 -57.88
CA GLY A 62 12.30 22.17 -58.32
C GLY A 62 10.81 22.31 -58.66
N CYS A 63 9.97 21.28 -58.50
CA CYS A 63 8.54 21.31 -58.85
C CYS A 63 7.64 22.21 -57.98
N GLY A 64 8.20 23.14 -57.19
CA GLY A 64 7.47 24.05 -56.32
C GLY A 64 6.94 23.44 -55.02
N VAL A 65 6.44 22.20 -55.04
CA VAL A 65 5.69 21.55 -53.93
C VAL A 65 6.53 21.37 -52.67
N TYR A 66 5.93 21.66 -51.51
CA TYR A 66 6.45 21.33 -50.18
C TYR A 66 5.87 20.00 -49.68
N VAL A 67 6.73 19.10 -49.21
CA VAL A 67 6.38 17.73 -48.80
C VAL A 67 7.01 17.42 -47.44
N ALA A 68 6.30 16.71 -46.57
CA ALA A 68 6.83 16.24 -45.30
C ALA A 68 8.01 15.28 -45.55
N LEU A 69 9.12 15.43 -44.82
CA LEU A 69 10.35 14.65 -45.05
C LEU A 69 10.12 13.13 -45.12
N LYS A 70 9.22 12.57 -44.29
CA LYS A 70 8.85 11.14 -44.29
C LYS A 70 8.19 10.64 -45.59
N ASP A 71 7.64 11.56 -46.39
CA ASP A 71 6.91 11.28 -47.63
C ASP A 71 7.71 11.71 -48.88
N MET A 72 8.91 12.29 -48.69
CA MET A 72 9.72 12.88 -49.76
C MET A 72 10.12 11.85 -50.82
N ASP A 73 10.60 10.67 -50.44
CA ASP A 73 10.98 9.61 -51.39
C ASP A 73 9.79 9.15 -52.25
N ARG A 74 8.59 9.08 -51.66
CA ARG A 74 7.36 8.74 -52.40
C ARG A 74 6.95 9.84 -53.39
N HIS A 75 7.22 11.10 -53.06
CA HIS A 75 7.02 12.23 -53.98
C HIS A 75 8.05 12.23 -55.10
N LEU A 76 9.35 12.05 -54.80
CA LEU A 76 10.43 12.07 -55.81
C LEU A 76 10.21 11.03 -56.91
N ASN A 77 9.80 9.82 -56.55
CA ASN A 77 9.43 8.75 -57.48
C ASN A 77 8.23 9.05 -58.40
N ARG A 78 7.53 10.17 -58.19
CA ARG A 78 6.37 10.63 -58.99
C ARG A 78 6.44 12.12 -59.32
N CYS A 79 7.62 12.73 -59.20
CA CYS A 79 7.79 14.17 -59.31
C CYS A 79 7.76 14.61 -60.79
N PRO A 80 6.82 15.47 -61.23
CA PRO A 80 6.71 15.85 -62.64
C PRO A 80 8.00 16.47 -63.20
N ALA A 81 8.62 17.37 -62.43
CA ALA A 81 9.89 18.00 -62.81
C ALA A 81 11.09 17.03 -62.88
N GLY A 82 10.96 15.83 -62.28
CA GLY A 82 11.97 14.78 -62.40
C GLY A 82 12.01 14.09 -63.78
N PHE A 83 10.98 14.28 -64.61
CA PHE A 83 10.85 13.67 -65.94
C PHE A 83 11.03 14.65 -67.11
N GLY A 84 11.40 15.91 -66.83
CA GLY A 84 11.85 16.86 -67.85
C GLY A 84 10.77 17.64 -68.61
N GLU A 85 9.52 17.67 -68.13
CA GLU A 85 8.49 18.54 -68.69
C GLU A 85 8.72 20.00 -68.27
N ALA A 86 8.73 20.92 -69.26
CA ALA A 86 8.91 22.36 -69.05
C ALA A 86 7.57 23.05 -68.71
N PRO A 87 7.57 24.15 -67.90
CA PRO A 87 6.35 24.72 -67.34
C PRO A 87 5.53 25.50 -68.37
N HIS A 88 4.19 25.33 -68.34
CA HIS A 88 3.27 26.01 -69.26
C HIS A 88 2.71 27.30 -68.64
N GLN A 89 2.82 28.40 -69.37
CA GLN A 89 2.62 29.74 -68.82
C GLN A 89 1.16 30.05 -68.40
N ASP A 90 1.05 30.82 -67.30
CA ASP A 90 -0.14 31.44 -66.67
C ASP A 90 -1.33 30.56 -66.26
N GLY A 91 -1.63 29.47 -66.96
CA GLY A 91 -2.60 28.47 -66.47
C GLY A 91 -2.12 27.74 -65.21
N ASP A 92 -0.80 27.55 -65.08
CA ASP A 92 -0.20 26.80 -63.97
C ASP A 92 -0.32 27.53 -62.62
N ARG A 93 -0.29 28.87 -62.55
CA ARG A 93 -0.25 29.57 -61.25
C ARG A 93 -1.51 29.39 -60.41
N ILE A 94 -2.68 29.30 -61.06
CA ILE A 94 -3.95 28.97 -60.37
C ILE A 94 -3.90 27.51 -59.89
N ARG A 95 -3.40 26.60 -60.73
CA ARG A 95 -3.29 25.17 -60.44
C ARG A 95 -2.28 24.86 -59.34
N GLU A 96 -1.17 25.59 -59.29
CA GLU A 96 -0.19 25.57 -58.20
C GLU A 96 -0.84 26.01 -56.88
N LEU A 97 -1.57 27.14 -56.88
CA LEU A 97 -2.30 27.62 -55.70
C LEU A 97 -3.40 26.64 -55.25
N GLU A 98 -4.11 25.99 -56.17
CA GLU A 98 -5.07 24.92 -55.86
C GLU A 98 -4.38 23.71 -55.20
N LEU A 99 -3.21 23.29 -55.70
CA LEU A 99 -2.42 22.20 -55.12
C LEU A 99 -1.86 22.59 -53.74
N GLU A 100 -1.41 23.83 -53.55
CA GLU A 100 -0.98 24.36 -52.25
C GLU A 100 -2.14 24.38 -51.24
N ILE A 101 -3.33 24.85 -51.65
CA ILE A 101 -4.54 24.84 -50.80
C ILE A 101 -4.94 23.42 -50.41
N VAL A 102 -4.87 22.46 -51.33
CA VAL A 102 -5.11 21.03 -51.03
C VAL A 102 -4.05 20.48 -50.07
N GLY A 103 -2.78 20.85 -50.24
CA GLY A 103 -1.69 20.50 -49.32
C GLY A 103 -1.91 21.05 -47.90
N LEU A 104 -2.19 22.35 -47.77
CA LEU A 104 -2.50 23.02 -46.51
C LEU A 104 -3.74 22.44 -45.83
N ARG A 105 -4.77 22.05 -46.60
CA ARG A 105 -5.95 21.36 -46.05
C ARG A 105 -5.61 19.97 -45.53
N SER A 106 -4.70 19.25 -46.19
CA SER A 106 -4.22 17.95 -45.75
C SER A 106 -3.43 18.03 -44.44
N THR A 107 -2.49 18.99 -44.34
CA THR A 107 -1.68 19.19 -43.12
C THR A 107 -2.54 19.68 -41.95
N LEU A 108 -3.50 20.58 -42.18
CA LEU A 108 -4.47 21.00 -41.17
C LEU A 108 -5.33 19.83 -40.66
N ASN A 109 -5.79 18.94 -41.55
CA ASN A 109 -6.56 17.74 -41.17
C ASN A 109 -5.71 16.70 -40.41
N GLU A 110 -4.40 16.66 -40.61
CA GLU A 110 -3.46 15.85 -39.83
C GLU A 110 -3.25 16.45 -38.43
N GLU A 111 -3.00 17.76 -38.32
CA GLU A 111 -2.92 18.49 -37.06
C GLU A 111 -4.19 18.33 -36.21
N ILE A 112 -5.38 18.45 -36.80
CA ILE A 112 -6.66 18.24 -36.11
C ILE A 112 -6.73 16.80 -35.55
N ARG A 113 -6.32 15.78 -36.31
CA ARG A 113 -6.29 14.39 -35.84
C ARG A 113 -5.29 14.17 -34.70
N GLN A 114 -4.11 14.76 -34.78
CA GLN A 114 -3.10 14.68 -33.70
C GLN A 114 -3.57 15.38 -32.42
N ARG A 115 -4.22 16.55 -32.54
CA ARG A 115 -4.84 17.25 -31.40
C ARG A 115 -5.97 16.46 -30.76
N LEU A 116 -6.81 15.80 -31.55
CA LEU A 116 -7.87 14.92 -31.01
C LEU A 116 -7.30 13.70 -30.28
N ALA A 117 -6.20 13.12 -30.75
CA ALA A 117 -5.47 12.07 -30.03
C ALA A 117 -4.91 12.59 -28.69
N LEU A 118 -4.22 13.73 -28.70
CA LEU A 118 -3.70 14.37 -27.48
C LEU A 118 -4.79 14.71 -26.45
N ILE A 119 -5.95 15.22 -26.89
CA ILE A 119 -7.11 15.46 -26.01
C ILE A 119 -7.59 14.15 -25.37
N THR A 120 -7.62 13.06 -26.14
CA THR A 120 -8.00 11.73 -25.64
C THR A 120 -7.02 11.20 -24.60
N ASP A 121 -5.71 11.32 -24.87
CA ASP A 121 -4.65 10.88 -23.96
C ASP A 121 -4.63 11.70 -22.67
N ILE A 122 -4.81 13.03 -22.76
CA ILE A 122 -4.98 13.91 -21.59
C ILE A 122 -6.23 13.50 -20.78
N GLY A 123 -7.32 13.10 -21.44
CA GLY A 123 -8.51 12.57 -20.77
C GLY A 123 -8.24 11.28 -20.01
N GLN A 124 -7.50 10.33 -20.61
CA GLN A 124 -7.09 9.09 -19.96
C GLN A 124 -6.13 9.33 -18.79
N LEU A 125 -5.17 10.25 -18.95
CA LEU A 125 -4.25 10.65 -17.87
C LEU A 125 -5.02 11.29 -16.70
N LYS A 126 -5.94 12.21 -16.95
CA LYS A 126 -6.80 12.79 -15.91
C LYS A 126 -7.59 11.72 -15.15
N LYS A 127 -8.18 10.74 -15.85
CA LYS A 127 -8.90 9.63 -15.23
C LYS A 127 -7.98 8.74 -14.37
N ARG A 128 -6.74 8.51 -14.80
CA ARG A 128 -5.72 7.81 -13.99
C ARG A 128 -5.31 8.59 -12.74
N THR A 129 -5.10 9.90 -12.86
CA THR A 129 -4.77 10.76 -11.72
C THR A 129 -5.91 10.79 -10.70
N GLN A 130 -7.15 10.96 -11.15
CA GLN A 130 -8.34 10.94 -10.29
C GLN A 130 -8.43 9.64 -9.47
N LEU A 131 -8.19 8.48 -10.09
CA LEU A 131 -8.14 7.21 -9.34
C LEU A 131 -7.02 7.20 -8.30
N GLY A 132 -5.86 7.80 -8.60
CA GLY A 132 -4.77 7.98 -7.64
C GLY A 132 -5.16 8.87 -6.45
N ASP A 133 -5.88 9.97 -6.71
CA ASP A 133 -6.39 10.88 -5.69
C ASP A 133 -7.43 10.18 -4.79
N GLU A 134 -8.36 9.42 -5.38
CA GLU A 134 -9.36 8.60 -4.66
C GLU A 134 -8.71 7.52 -3.78
N TRP A 135 -7.65 6.86 -4.26
CA TRP A 135 -6.88 5.90 -3.45
C TRP A 135 -6.10 6.60 -2.32
N THR A 136 -5.52 7.76 -2.59
CA THR A 136 -4.79 8.56 -1.59
C THR A 136 -5.72 9.03 -0.47
N ALA A 137 -6.93 9.47 -0.79
CA ALA A 137 -7.95 9.83 0.19
C ALA A 137 -8.32 8.64 1.09
N LYS A 138 -8.64 7.47 0.51
CA LYS A 138 -8.98 6.25 1.26
C LYS A 138 -7.86 5.80 2.20
N VAL A 139 -6.60 5.87 1.76
CA VAL A 139 -5.44 5.56 2.61
C VAL A 139 -5.31 6.58 3.74
N GLY A 140 -5.54 7.87 3.47
CA GLY A 140 -5.60 8.92 4.48
C GLY A 140 -6.66 8.67 5.55
N ASP A 141 -7.87 8.29 5.15
CA ASP A 141 -8.97 7.97 6.07
C ASP A 141 -8.63 6.80 7.00
N VAL A 142 -8.05 5.72 6.46
CA VAL A 142 -7.62 4.56 7.26
C VAL A 142 -6.48 4.93 8.23
N LEU A 143 -5.50 5.73 7.80
CA LEU A 143 -4.42 6.22 8.67
C LEU A 143 -4.95 7.13 9.79
N ASN A 144 -5.91 8.00 9.49
CA ASN A 144 -6.56 8.85 10.49
C ASN A 144 -7.38 8.03 11.50
N ALA A 145 -8.10 7.00 11.05
CA ALA A 145 -8.82 6.08 11.93
C ALA A 145 -7.86 5.31 12.86
N LEU A 146 -6.78 4.73 12.31
CA LEU A 146 -5.75 4.06 13.11
C LEU A 146 -5.11 4.99 14.13
N LYS A 147 -4.77 6.23 13.74
CA LYS A 147 -4.22 7.25 14.64
C LYS A 147 -5.20 7.59 15.77
N LYS A 148 -6.50 7.67 15.48
CA LYS A 148 -7.54 7.90 16.50
C LYS A 148 -7.59 6.74 17.51
N CYS A 149 -7.64 5.50 17.05
CA CYS A 149 -7.64 4.33 17.93
C CYS A 149 -6.37 4.21 18.80
N ILE A 150 -5.19 4.54 18.24
CA ILE A 150 -3.93 4.56 19.01
C ILE A 150 -3.97 5.62 20.11
N ASN A 151 -4.51 6.80 19.83
CA ASN A 151 -4.66 7.85 20.84
C ASN A 151 -5.67 7.42 21.93
N GLU A 152 -6.83 6.87 21.55
CA GLU A 152 -7.86 6.39 22.49
C GLU A 152 -7.32 5.29 23.43
N GLU A 153 -6.55 4.32 22.91
CA GLU A 153 -5.87 3.29 23.70
C GLU A 153 -4.80 3.90 24.63
N THR A 154 -4.06 4.91 24.16
CA THR A 154 -3.03 5.61 24.96
C THR A 154 -3.66 6.38 26.12
N ASP A 155 -4.77 7.09 25.88
CA ASP A 155 -5.51 7.83 26.90
C ASP A 155 -6.12 6.87 27.93
N SER A 156 -6.70 5.74 27.49
CA SER A 156 -7.21 4.69 28.38
C SER A 156 -6.11 4.15 29.30
N ARG A 157 -4.93 3.84 28.75
CA ARG A 157 -3.78 3.35 29.54
C ARG A 157 -3.28 4.36 30.55
N CYS A 158 -3.28 5.66 30.21
CA CYS A 158 -2.95 6.71 31.17
C CYS A 158 -3.92 6.72 32.37
N VAL A 159 -5.23 6.54 32.13
CA VAL A 159 -6.24 6.44 33.20
C VAL A 159 -6.03 5.20 34.07
N ASP A 160 -5.75 4.03 33.46
CA ASP A 160 -5.52 2.80 34.22
C ASP A 160 -4.23 2.84 35.05
N VAL A 161 -3.16 3.49 34.54
CA VAL A 161 -1.93 3.74 35.30
C VAL A 161 -2.17 4.65 36.51
N GLU A 162 -2.94 5.73 36.35
CA GLU A 162 -3.27 6.59 37.50
C GLU A 162 -4.20 5.90 38.51
N ARG A 163 -5.15 5.07 38.06
CA ARG A 163 -5.95 4.22 38.95
C ARG A 163 -5.06 3.27 39.77
N CYS A 164 -4.14 2.57 39.10
CA CYS A 164 -3.18 1.67 39.76
C CYS A 164 -2.32 2.40 40.81
N LYS A 165 -1.83 3.61 40.50
CA LYS A 165 -1.12 4.45 41.49
C LYS A 165 -1.99 4.79 42.70
N LEU A 166 -3.27 5.12 42.51
CA LEU A 166 -4.19 5.40 43.62
C LEU A 166 -4.44 4.17 44.49
N ASP A 167 -4.58 2.99 43.89
CA ASP A 167 -4.76 1.73 44.61
C ASP A 167 -3.49 1.35 45.41
N ILE A 168 -2.29 1.51 44.83
CA ILE A 168 -1.01 1.34 45.55
C ILE A 168 -0.92 2.30 46.74
N ASN A 169 -1.23 3.59 46.54
CA ASN A 169 -1.23 4.58 47.63
C ASN A 169 -2.25 4.25 48.73
N ARG A 170 -3.39 3.65 48.38
CA ARG A 170 -4.37 3.18 49.37
C ARG A 170 -3.84 1.99 50.16
N LEU A 171 -3.23 1.01 49.51
CA LEU A 171 -2.63 -0.16 50.16
C LEU A 171 -1.49 0.24 51.11
N MET A 172 -0.63 1.20 50.74
CA MET A 172 0.41 1.72 51.62
C MET A 172 -0.16 2.32 52.92
N ARG A 173 -1.27 3.07 52.84
CA ARG A 173 -1.93 3.63 54.04
C ARG A 173 -2.56 2.57 54.94
N GLU A 174 -3.12 1.50 54.37
CA GLU A 174 -3.63 0.38 55.18
C GLU A 174 -2.47 -0.39 55.86
N TYR A 175 -1.34 -0.54 55.17
CA TYR A 175 -0.11 -1.10 55.76
C TYR A 175 0.39 -0.24 56.94
N GLU A 176 0.49 1.09 56.78
CA GLU A 176 0.86 2.03 57.85
C GLU A 176 -0.07 1.92 59.08
N ARG A 177 -1.38 1.74 58.86
CA ARG A 177 -2.37 1.53 59.94
C ARG A 177 -2.17 0.21 60.68
N ILE A 178 -1.89 -0.88 59.95
CA ILE A 178 -1.63 -2.20 60.55
C ILE A 178 -0.35 -2.14 61.39
N GLU A 179 0.69 -1.45 60.91
CA GLU A 179 1.93 -1.25 61.65
C GLU A 179 1.75 -0.43 62.93
N ALA A 180 0.99 0.67 62.87
CA ALA A 180 0.65 1.44 64.07
C ALA A 180 -0.10 0.58 65.12
N TRP A 181 -1.04 -0.26 64.68
CA TRP A 181 -1.78 -1.17 65.56
C TRP A 181 -0.90 -2.26 66.17
N ARG A 182 0.06 -2.81 65.40
CA ARG A 182 1.08 -3.74 65.90
C ARG A 182 1.87 -3.12 67.06
N LEU A 183 2.30 -1.88 66.90
CA LEU A 183 3.09 -1.15 67.91
C LEU A 183 2.30 -0.91 69.22
N GLU A 184 1.01 -0.56 69.11
CA GLU A 184 0.12 -0.40 70.26
C GLU A 184 -0.05 -1.73 71.03
N LEU A 185 -0.25 -2.83 70.31
CA LEU A 185 -0.37 -4.18 70.87
C LEU A 185 0.87 -4.57 71.68
N THR A 186 2.07 -4.40 71.12
CA THR A 186 3.33 -4.63 71.82
C THR A 186 3.43 -3.80 73.11
N THR A 187 3.08 -2.51 73.04
CA THR A 187 3.09 -1.61 74.21
C THR A 187 2.13 -2.08 75.31
N ARG A 188 0.96 -2.62 74.94
CA ARG A 188 -0.03 -3.15 75.90
C ARG A 188 0.42 -4.46 76.54
N ILE A 189 1.09 -5.34 75.79
CA ILE A 189 1.66 -6.59 76.31
C ILE A 189 2.72 -6.28 77.38
N ASN A 190 3.62 -5.33 77.12
CA ASN A 190 4.67 -4.94 78.06
C ASN A 190 4.11 -4.44 79.40
N ARG A 191 3.06 -3.60 79.37
CA ARG A 191 2.37 -3.11 80.59
C ARG A 191 1.69 -4.20 81.41
N VAL A 192 1.27 -5.32 80.79
CA VAL A 192 0.72 -6.47 81.53
C VAL A 192 1.82 -7.22 82.28
N GLY A 193 3.06 -7.24 81.75
CA GLY A 193 4.22 -7.77 82.45
C GLY A 193 4.59 -6.97 83.71
N GLU A 194 4.48 -5.64 83.65
CA GLU A 194 4.80 -4.74 84.79
C GLU A 194 3.83 -4.87 85.98
N LEU A 195 2.59 -5.34 85.75
CA LEU A 195 1.56 -5.47 86.78
C LEU A 195 1.66 -6.77 87.59
N ALA A 196 2.54 -7.71 87.20
CA ALA A 196 2.60 -9.05 87.79
C ALA A 196 3.57 -9.21 88.98
N GLY A 197 4.19 -8.13 89.49
CA GLY A 197 5.27 -8.23 90.48
C GLY A 197 5.24 -7.22 91.62
N ARG A 198 4.29 -7.34 92.57
CA ARG A 198 4.33 -6.62 93.88
C ARG A 198 3.63 -7.41 95.01
N ASP A 199 4.41 -7.74 96.05
CA ASP A 199 4.10 -8.13 97.45
C ASP A 199 5.46 -8.40 98.16
N GLU A 200 5.70 -8.37 99.48
CA GLU A 200 5.00 -7.92 100.71
C GLU A 200 6.09 -7.26 101.62
N VAL A 201 5.92 -6.09 102.26
CA VAL A 201 5.20 -5.73 103.52
C VAL A 201 6.00 -5.92 104.85
N ASP A 202 5.99 -4.85 105.68
CA ASP A 202 6.25 -4.75 107.14
C ASP A 202 7.66 -5.03 107.75
N LYS A 203 8.10 -4.43 108.88
CA LYS A 203 7.77 -3.19 109.65
C LYS A 203 8.94 -2.89 110.67
N PRO A 204 8.92 -1.89 111.59
CA PRO A 204 10.13 -1.14 111.99
C PRO A 204 10.65 -1.42 113.42
N LYS A 205 11.77 -0.78 113.83
CA LYS A 205 11.81 0.17 115.00
C LYS A 205 13.16 0.72 115.50
N ASP A 206 13.06 1.97 115.98
CA ASP A 206 13.61 2.61 117.19
C ASP A 206 15.08 3.06 117.37
N ALA A 207 15.22 4.39 117.45
CA ALA A 207 15.82 5.22 118.49
C ALA A 207 17.26 4.99 119.03
N LYS A 208 18.05 4.08 118.46
CA LYS A 208 19.47 4.43 118.14
C LYS A 208 19.62 5.05 116.75
N LEU A 209 18.50 5.05 116.01
CA LEU A 209 18.21 5.61 114.69
C LEU A 209 18.63 7.09 114.60
N VAL A 210 17.75 8.10 114.57
CA VAL A 210 17.97 9.55 114.27
C VAL A 210 19.41 10.06 113.98
N MET A 211 20.38 9.91 114.88
CA MET A 211 21.76 10.39 114.69
C MET A 211 22.67 9.40 113.96
N ILE A 212 22.47 8.09 114.15
CA ILE A 212 23.05 7.07 113.29
C ILE A 212 22.24 7.02 111.99
N GLU A 213 20.90 7.09 111.98
CA GLU A 213 20.08 7.34 110.77
C GLU A 213 20.57 8.56 109.99
N SER A 214 20.88 9.70 110.59
CA SER A 214 21.34 10.86 109.79
C SER A 214 22.65 10.57 109.03
N ARG A 215 23.40 9.52 109.40
CA ARG A 215 24.69 9.14 108.82
C ARG A 215 24.67 7.76 108.13
N LEU A 216 23.70 6.93 108.47
CA LEU A 216 23.45 5.56 108.02
C LEU A 216 22.24 5.53 107.08
N ASN A 217 21.31 6.49 107.15
CA ASN A 217 20.50 6.97 106.02
C ASN A 217 21.33 7.87 105.10
N TYR A 218 22.33 8.66 105.56
CA TYR A 218 23.20 9.31 104.57
C TYR A 218 23.98 8.25 103.79
N LEU A 219 24.62 7.29 104.47
CA LEU A 219 25.31 6.18 103.82
C LEU A 219 24.38 5.12 103.22
N GLN A 220 23.14 4.93 103.69
CA GLN A 220 22.15 4.08 103.01
C GLN A 220 21.58 4.81 101.82
N THR A 221 21.17 6.08 101.89
CA THR A 221 20.78 6.83 100.70
C THR A 221 21.93 6.89 99.70
N GLU A 222 23.21 6.99 100.12
CA GLU A 222 24.35 6.93 99.20
C GLU A 222 24.63 5.49 98.68
N VAL A 223 24.44 4.44 99.49
CA VAL A 223 24.56 3.03 99.05
C VAL A 223 23.33 2.57 98.25
N GLU A 224 22.17 3.18 98.48
CA GLU A 224 20.90 2.94 97.80
C GLU A 224 20.84 3.78 96.54
N THR A 225 21.37 5.01 96.47
CA THR A 225 21.62 5.69 95.20
C THR A 225 22.71 4.96 94.42
N LEU A 226 23.81 4.50 95.01
CA LEU A 226 24.80 3.70 94.28
C LEU A 226 24.29 2.30 93.87
N ARG A 227 23.32 1.73 94.61
CA ARG A 227 22.65 0.47 94.25
C ARG A 227 21.56 0.68 93.22
N GLU A 228 20.78 1.75 93.29
CA GLU A 228 19.80 2.11 92.28
C GLU A 228 20.54 2.57 91.02
N GLU A 229 21.59 3.38 91.08
CA GLU A 229 22.49 3.63 89.94
C GLU A 229 23.15 2.35 89.39
N GLN A 230 23.38 1.30 90.19
CA GLN A 230 23.86 -0.01 89.70
C GLN A 230 22.73 -0.87 89.11
N LYS A 231 21.51 -0.70 89.58
CA LYS A 231 20.30 -1.46 89.20
C LYS A 231 19.60 -0.84 88.00
N ASP A 232 19.64 0.47 87.90
CA ASP A 232 19.31 1.33 86.77
C ASP A 232 20.38 1.14 85.70
N ARG A 233 21.69 1.18 85.99
CA ARG A 233 22.69 0.77 84.97
C ARG A 233 22.50 -0.67 84.48
N LYS A 234 22.22 -1.64 85.36
CA LYS A 234 21.92 -3.02 84.93
C LYS A 234 20.53 -3.17 84.32
N GLY A 235 19.64 -2.21 84.54
CA GLY A 235 18.31 -2.13 83.97
C GLY A 235 18.38 -1.58 82.55
N ASP A 236 19.09 -0.47 82.37
CA ASP A 236 19.47 0.16 81.12
C ASP A 236 20.34 -0.77 80.27
N GLU A 237 21.38 -1.41 80.82
CA GLU A 237 22.17 -2.43 80.10
C GLU A 237 21.29 -3.57 79.60
N LYS A 238 20.37 -4.10 80.43
CA LYS A 238 19.43 -5.17 80.01
C LYS A 238 18.32 -4.71 79.08
N ALA A 239 17.86 -3.47 79.20
CA ALA A 239 16.87 -2.87 78.32
C ALA A 239 17.50 -2.51 76.97
N GLN A 240 18.78 -2.15 76.96
CA GLN A 240 19.56 -1.88 75.76
C GLN A 240 19.96 -3.18 75.06
N GLU A 241 20.42 -4.21 75.78
CA GLU A 241 20.57 -5.58 75.25
C GLU A 241 19.22 -6.12 74.72
N GLY A 242 18.12 -5.91 75.44
CA GLY A 242 16.78 -6.33 75.01
C GLY A 242 16.29 -5.61 73.74
N ASN A 243 16.50 -4.29 73.66
CA ASN A 243 16.18 -3.51 72.46
C ASN A 243 17.09 -3.86 71.27
N GLU A 244 18.39 -4.11 71.49
CA GLU A 244 19.30 -4.60 70.44
C GLU A 244 18.86 -6.00 69.96
N LEU A 245 18.48 -6.90 70.86
CA LEU A 245 17.99 -8.24 70.50
C LEU A 245 16.67 -8.17 69.70
N GLU A 246 15.75 -7.27 70.08
CA GLU A 246 14.49 -7.05 69.35
C GLU A 246 14.73 -6.35 67.99
N GLN A 247 15.69 -5.43 67.90
CA GLN A 247 16.14 -4.87 66.61
C GLN A 247 16.77 -5.93 65.72
N LEU A 248 17.59 -6.83 66.28
CA LEU A 248 18.21 -7.94 65.54
C LEU A 248 17.18 -8.95 65.04
N ASP A 249 16.13 -9.28 65.81
CA ASP A 249 15.02 -10.13 65.33
C ASP A 249 14.20 -9.44 64.22
N LYS A 250 13.93 -8.13 64.35
CA LYS A 250 13.26 -7.34 63.30
C LYS A 250 14.11 -7.26 62.03
N GLN A 251 15.42 -7.04 62.15
CA GLN A 251 16.35 -7.04 61.02
C GLN A 251 16.41 -8.43 60.37
N ALA A 252 16.48 -9.51 61.15
CA ALA A 252 16.50 -10.88 60.63
C ALA A 252 15.20 -11.24 59.88
N LYS A 253 14.04 -10.78 60.36
CA LYS A 253 12.76 -10.90 59.60
C LYS A 253 12.79 -10.10 58.31
N LEU A 254 13.25 -8.86 58.35
CA LEU A 254 13.34 -7.99 57.17
C LEU A 254 14.29 -8.58 56.12
N ASP A 255 15.45 -9.10 56.54
CA ASP A 255 16.43 -9.77 55.67
C ASP A 255 15.86 -11.05 55.04
N TYR A 256 15.04 -11.81 55.79
CA TYR A 256 14.35 -13.00 55.28
C TYR A 256 13.30 -12.63 54.23
N GLU A 257 12.47 -11.60 54.48
CA GLU A 257 11.49 -11.10 53.51
C GLU A 257 12.17 -10.50 52.27
N LEU A 258 13.22 -9.71 52.45
CA LEU A 258 14.03 -9.13 51.37
C LEU A 258 14.66 -10.22 50.50
N LYS A 259 15.15 -11.31 51.11
CA LYS A 259 15.67 -12.48 50.39
C LYS A 259 14.57 -13.25 49.64
N GLY A 260 13.36 -13.32 50.20
CA GLY A 260 12.18 -13.82 49.51
C GLY A 260 11.83 -13.00 48.27
N VAL A 261 11.78 -11.67 48.40
CA VAL A 261 11.55 -10.74 47.28
C VAL A 261 12.67 -10.82 46.24
N LEU A 262 13.94 -10.90 46.66
CA LEU A 262 15.06 -11.04 45.74
C LEU A 262 14.95 -12.33 44.90
N ASN A 263 14.54 -13.45 45.51
CA ASN A 263 14.29 -14.69 44.78
C ASN A 263 13.16 -14.53 43.77
N THR A 264 12.02 -13.92 44.12
CA THR A 264 10.91 -13.72 43.17
C THR A 264 11.27 -12.74 42.05
N VAL A 265 12.11 -11.72 42.33
CA VAL A 265 12.66 -10.83 41.30
C VAL A 265 13.54 -11.62 40.34
N ASN A 266 14.48 -12.42 40.84
CA ASN A 266 15.33 -13.26 39.99
C ASN A 266 14.49 -14.23 39.13
N GLU A 267 13.47 -14.89 39.71
CA GLU A 267 12.56 -15.78 38.98
C GLU A 267 11.76 -15.05 37.88
N THR A 268 11.30 -13.82 38.15
CA THR A 268 10.57 -13.02 37.15
C THR A 268 11.49 -12.47 36.06
N GLU A 269 12.75 -12.15 36.36
CA GLU A 269 13.78 -11.80 35.37
C GLU A 269 14.09 -13.00 34.45
N ASP A 270 14.27 -14.19 35.03
CA ASP A 270 14.46 -15.45 34.31
C ASP A 270 13.30 -15.78 33.35
N VAL A 271 12.06 -15.54 33.78
CA VAL A 271 10.84 -15.72 32.97
C VAL A 271 10.73 -14.65 31.88
N SER A 272 11.05 -13.39 32.20
CA SER A 272 11.10 -12.28 31.25
C SER A 272 12.11 -12.55 30.12
N GLU A 273 13.31 -13.02 30.46
CA GLU A 273 14.35 -13.35 29.49
C GLU A 273 13.94 -14.53 28.57
N LYS A 274 13.26 -15.55 29.12
CA LYS A 274 12.68 -16.67 28.35
C LYS A 274 11.56 -16.20 27.40
N ILE A 275 10.71 -15.27 27.84
CA ILE A 275 9.68 -14.64 27.00
C ILE A 275 10.33 -13.81 25.88
N GLN A 276 11.35 -13.00 26.20
CA GLN A 276 12.07 -12.20 25.21
C GLN A 276 12.74 -13.06 24.13
N LYS A 277 13.45 -14.13 24.52
CA LYS A 277 14.05 -15.11 23.60
C LYS A 277 12.99 -15.78 22.71
N SER A 278 11.83 -16.11 23.27
CA SER A 278 10.70 -16.68 22.52
C SER A 278 10.08 -15.67 21.54
N LEU A 279 9.92 -14.41 21.94
CA LEU A 279 9.42 -13.33 21.10
C LEU A 279 10.36 -13.04 19.92
N GLU A 280 11.68 -13.06 20.15
CA GLU A 280 12.67 -12.94 19.07
C GLU A 280 12.61 -14.11 18.09
N LYS A 281 12.45 -15.35 18.58
CA LYS A 281 12.26 -16.52 17.73
C LYS A 281 11.02 -16.35 16.83
N TYR A 282 9.86 -16.05 17.40
CA TYR A 282 8.63 -15.87 16.62
C TYR A 282 8.70 -14.66 15.67
N ARG A 283 9.41 -13.58 16.03
CA ARG A 283 9.68 -12.46 15.10
C ARG A 283 10.49 -12.91 13.89
N ARG A 284 11.51 -13.76 14.06
CA ARG A 284 12.30 -14.33 12.94
C ARG A 284 11.45 -15.26 12.08
N GLU A 285 10.69 -16.17 12.69
CA GLU A 285 9.77 -17.06 11.95
C GLU A 285 8.72 -16.27 11.16
N THR A 286 8.13 -15.23 11.74
CA THR A 286 7.18 -14.33 11.05
C THR A 286 7.83 -13.57 9.89
N TYR A 287 9.11 -13.20 10.02
CA TYR A 287 9.85 -12.56 8.93
C TYR A 287 10.07 -13.53 7.76
N TYR A 288 10.50 -14.76 8.03
CA TYR A 288 10.69 -15.78 7.00
C TYR A 288 9.39 -16.19 6.31
N THR A 289 8.28 -16.37 7.05
CA THR A 289 6.99 -16.69 6.43
C THR A 289 6.46 -15.53 5.60
N LYS A 290 6.62 -14.28 6.06
CA LYS A 290 6.29 -13.09 5.25
C LYS A 290 7.10 -13.06 3.96
N GLN A 291 8.43 -13.24 4.02
CA GLN A 291 9.27 -13.24 2.83
C GLN A 291 8.85 -14.35 1.85
N SER A 292 8.58 -15.55 2.35
CA SER A 292 8.10 -16.66 1.52
C SER A 292 6.72 -16.37 0.90
N LEU A 293 5.83 -15.66 1.58
CA LEU A 293 4.54 -15.20 1.04
C LEU A 293 4.72 -14.12 -0.03
N ASP A 294 5.61 -13.15 0.18
CA ASP A 294 5.95 -12.11 -0.80
C ASP A 294 6.53 -12.76 -2.08
N ASP A 295 7.43 -13.74 -1.94
CA ASP A 295 7.97 -14.54 -3.04
C ASP A 295 6.87 -15.35 -3.75
N LEU A 296 6.02 -16.07 -3.02
CA LEU A 296 4.87 -16.80 -3.59
C LEU A 296 3.90 -15.86 -4.34
N GLN A 297 3.67 -14.65 -3.82
CA GLN A 297 2.82 -13.66 -4.49
C GLN A 297 3.46 -13.17 -5.80
N VAL A 298 4.77 -12.95 -5.85
CA VAL A 298 5.49 -12.66 -7.10
C VAL A 298 5.42 -13.84 -8.07
N HIS A 299 5.57 -15.09 -7.59
CA HIS A 299 5.41 -16.29 -8.41
C HIS A 299 3.99 -16.45 -8.95
N LEU A 300 2.95 -16.17 -8.17
CA LEU A 300 1.55 -16.21 -8.61
C LEU A 300 1.24 -15.10 -9.61
N GLN A 301 1.71 -13.87 -9.39
CA GLN A 301 1.60 -12.79 -10.39
C GLN A 301 2.40 -13.08 -11.67
N HIS A 302 3.49 -13.84 -11.57
CA HIS A 302 4.22 -14.33 -12.73
C HIS A 302 3.45 -15.45 -13.44
N GLN A 303 2.84 -16.40 -12.71
CA GLN A 303 1.95 -17.42 -13.29
C GLN A 303 0.68 -16.84 -13.93
N GLU A 304 0.11 -15.77 -13.35
CA GLU A 304 -1.02 -15.04 -13.93
C GLU A 304 -0.62 -14.29 -15.21
N LYS A 305 0.64 -13.83 -15.32
CA LYS A 305 1.19 -13.36 -16.59
C LYS A 305 1.42 -14.53 -17.55
N LEU A 306 1.91 -15.68 -17.06
CA LEU A 306 1.99 -16.95 -17.80
C LEU A 306 0.61 -17.62 -17.96
N VAL A 307 -0.50 -16.87 -17.99
CA VAL A 307 -1.82 -17.40 -18.37
C VAL A 307 -1.64 -18.20 -19.64
N VAL A 308 -1.82 -19.51 -19.48
CA VAL A 308 -1.33 -20.51 -20.42
C VAL A 308 -1.93 -20.21 -21.78
N ILE A 309 -1.05 -19.90 -22.73
CA ILE A 309 -1.38 -19.84 -24.16
C ILE A 309 -1.94 -21.24 -24.48
N GLN A 310 -3.27 -21.36 -24.55
CA GLN A 310 -3.94 -22.67 -24.48
C GLN A 310 -3.67 -23.51 -25.73
N ASN A 311 -3.34 -22.84 -26.83
CA ASN A 311 -2.89 -23.48 -28.07
C ASN A 311 -1.83 -22.60 -28.74
N THR A 312 -0.76 -23.23 -29.26
CA THR A 312 0.32 -22.60 -30.03
C THR A 312 0.30 -23.01 -31.51
N GLU A 313 -0.78 -23.59 -32.01
CA GLU A 313 -0.93 -24.06 -33.41
C GLU A 313 -1.75 -23.09 -34.29
N GLY A 314 -2.06 -21.89 -33.80
CA GLY A 314 -2.92 -20.93 -34.52
C GLY A 314 -4.39 -21.35 -34.60
N HIS A 315 -4.86 -22.23 -33.71
CA HIS A 315 -6.23 -22.71 -33.68
C HIS A 315 -6.87 -22.50 -32.30
N LEU A 316 -8.08 -21.97 -32.26
CA LEU A 316 -8.87 -21.85 -31.03
C LEU A 316 -10.34 -22.15 -31.32
N ILE A 317 -10.99 -22.92 -30.44
CA ILE A 317 -12.44 -23.07 -30.39
C ILE A 317 -12.91 -22.46 -29.07
N TRP A 318 -13.60 -21.32 -29.15
CA TRP A 318 -14.14 -20.58 -28.03
C TRP A 318 -15.63 -20.87 -27.86
N ARG A 319 -15.98 -21.56 -26.77
CA ARG A 319 -17.37 -21.68 -26.30
C ARG A 319 -17.77 -20.41 -25.55
N ILE A 320 -18.91 -19.84 -25.93
CA ILE A 320 -19.61 -18.80 -25.16
C ILE A 320 -20.88 -19.44 -24.63
N ASP A 321 -20.85 -19.86 -23.37
CA ASP A 321 -21.98 -20.32 -22.57
C ASP A 321 -22.80 -19.15 -21.99
N GLN A 322 -23.96 -19.45 -21.39
CA GLN A 322 -24.89 -18.47 -20.82
C GLN A 322 -25.26 -17.39 -21.84
N PHE A 323 -25.53 -17.81 -23.08
CA PHE A 323 -25.64 -16.93 -24.24
C PHE A 323 -26.72 -15.86 -24.05
N GLU A 324 -27.96 -16.21 -23.67
CA GLU A 324 -29.04 -15.22 -23.56
C GLU A 324 -28.75 -14.20 -22.44
N LYS A 325 -28.24 -14.65 -21.27
CA LYS A 325 -27.79 -13.73 -20.21
C LYS A 325 -26.69 -12.78 -20.68
N ARG A 326 -25.66 -13.30 -21.37
CA ARG A 326 -24.56 -12.47 -21.91
C ARG A 326 -25.03 -11.56 -23.05
N PHE A 327 -26.08 -11.97 -23.79
CA PHE A 327 -26.72 -11.16 -24.82
C PHE A 327 -27.42 -9.96 -24.18
N GLU A 328 -28.25 -10.18 -23.16
CA GLU A 328 -28.89 -9.13 -22.34
C GLU A 328 -27.86 -8.16 -21.72
N GLU A 329 -26.79 -8.67 -21.11
CA GLU A 329 -25.70 -7.85 -20.56
C GLU A 329 -25.06 -6.96 -21.65
N SER A 330 -24.90 -7.47 -22.88
CA SER A 330 -24.39 -6.69 -24.03
C SER A 330 -25.41 -5.70 -24.65
N GLN A 331 -26.69 -5.77 -24.26
CA GLN A 331 -27.67 -4.73 -24.54
C GLN A 331 -27.56 -3.54 -23.59
N GLN A 332 -27.01 -3.75 -22.39
CA GLN A 332 -26.77 -2.70 -21.39
C GLN A 332 -25.36 -2.10 -21.48
N SER A 333 -24.39 -2.86 -22.00
CA SER A 333 -22.97 -2.46 -22.10
C SER A 333 -22.41 -2.66 -23.52
N GLU A 334 -21.45 -1.84 -23.92
CA GLU A 334 -20.67 -2.04 -25.17
C GLU A 334 -19.41 -2.92 -24.95
N PHE A 335 -19.33 -3.61 -23.80
CA PHE A 335 -18.22 -4.52 -23.50
C PHE A 335 -18.12 -5.67 -24.52
N MET A 336 -16.89 -5.93 -24.99
CA MET A 336 -16.59 -7.16 -25.75
C MET A 336 -16.17 -8.28 -24.81
N LEU A 337 -16.88 -9.41 -24.90
CA LEU A 337 -16.44 -10.69 -24.38
C LEU A 337 -15.08 -11.06 -24.96
N LYS A 338 -14.33 -11.86 -24.22
CA LYS A 338 -12.88 -12.03 -24.39
C LYS A 338 -12.51 -13.50 -24.27
N SER A 339 -11.98 -14.10 -25.34
CA SER A 339 -11.56 -15.50 -25.33
C SER A 339 -10.31 -15.72 -24.46
N PRO A 340 -9.97 -16.99 -24.13
CA PRO A 340 -8.62 -17.34 -23.70
C PRO A 340 -7.55 -16.89 -24.69
N LEU A 341 -6.30 -16.78 -24.21
CA LEU A 341 -5.14 -16.46 -25.04
C LEU A 341 -4.66 -17.70 -25.80
N PHE A 342 -4.27 -17.50 -27.06
CA PHE A 342 -3.65 -18.50 -27.91
C PHE A 342 -2.51 -17.86 -28.74
N SER A 343 -1.77 -18.64 -29.52
CA SER A 343 -0.69 -18.13 -30.37
C SER A 343 -0.74 -18.78 -31.75
N ASN A 344 -0.24 -18.06 -32.77
CA ASN A 344 -0.18 -18.55 -34.15
C ASN A 344 0.85 -19.66 -34.36
N ARG A 345 1.92 -19.69 -33.55
CA ARG A 345 2.97 -20.71 -33.57
C ARG A 345 3.61 -20.83 -32.18
N GLN A 346 4.42 -21.86 -31.95
CA GLN A 346 5.27 -21.91 -30.75
C GLN A 346 6.19 -20.67 -30.71
N PHE A 347 6.27 -20.01 -29.56
CA PHE A 347 6.98 -18.72 -29.37
C PHE A 347 6.51 -17.59 -30.33
N GLY A 348 5.27 -17.66 -30.81
CA GLY A 348 4.66 -16.70 -31.74
C GLY A 348 3.98 -15.50 -31.08
N TYR A 349 3.19 -14.77 -31.88
CA TYR A 349 2.39 -13.64 -31.41
C TYR A 349 1.31 -14.12 -30.44
N THR A 350 1.03 -13.36 -29.38
CA THR A 350 -0.09 -13.67 -28.48
C THR A 350 -1.38 -13.07 -29.03
N LEU A 351 -2.41 -13.91 -29.14
CA LEU A 351 -3.69 -13.61 -29.81
C LEU A 351 -4.87 -13.85 -28.87
N ARG A 352 -5.98 -13.14 -29.14
CA ARG A 352 -7.29 -13.46 -28.59
C ARG A 352 -8.41 -13.10 -29.56
N MET A 353 -9.56 -13.73 -29.41
CA MET A 353 -10.82 -13.25 -29.97
C MET A 353 -11.49 -12.27 -29.00
N GLU A 354 -12.10 -11.22 -29.54
CA GLU A 354 -13.00 -10.31 -28.82
C GLU A 354 -14.37 -10.32 -29.52
N ALA A 355 -15.48 -10.40 -28.80
CA ALA A 355 -16.83 -10.46 -29.39
C ALA A 355 -17.86 -9.59 -28.65
N SER A 356 -18.66 -8.82 -29.39
CA SER A 356 -19.84 -8.12 -28.88
C SER A 356 -21.09 -8.80 -29.44
N LEU A 357 -21.88 -9.44 -28.56
CA LEU A 357 -23.04 -10.24 -28.98
C LEU A 357 -24.14 -9.37 -29.58
N ASN A 358 -24.52 -8.28 -28.91
CA ASN A 358 -25.50 -7.31 -29.41
C ASN A 358 -24.90 -6.29 -30.43
N GLY A 359 -23.58 -6.23 -30.58
CA GLY A 359 -22.90 -5.29 -31.46
C GLY A 359 -22.77 -3.85 -30.91
N ILE A 360 -21.95 -3.06 -31.59
CA ILE A 360 -21.50 -1.72 -31.17
C ILE A 360 -21.76 -0.71 -32.30
N GLY A 361 -22.09 0.53 -31.94
CA GLY A 361 -22.31 1.62 -32.90
C GLY A 361 -23.41 1.30 -33.92
N THR A 362 -23.13 1.51 -35.21
CA THR A 362 -24.09 1.33 -36.31
C THR A 362 -24.60 -0.10 -36.50
N TRP A 363 -23.93 -1.10 -35.90
CA TRP A 363 -24.28 -2.52 -36.00
C TRP A 363 -25.08 -3.04 -34.79
N ARG A 364 -25.25 -2.20 -33.75
CA ARG A 364 -25.93 -2.54 -32.50
C ARG A 364 -27.38 -2.96 -32.73
N GLY A 365 -27.81 -4.03 -32.05
CA GLY A 365 -29.15 -4.61 -32.17
C GLY A 365 -29.42 -5.35 -33.49
N ARG A 366 -28.41 -5.57 -34.34
CA ARG A 366 -28.57 -6.22 -35.65
C ARG A 366 -27.51 -7.27 -35.97
N ASN A 367 -26.28 -7.09 -35.50
CA ASN A 367 -25.16 -7.97 -35.80
C ASN A 367 -24.32 -8.21 -34.55
N MET A 368 -23.88 -9.46 -34.36
CA MET A 368 -22.75 -9.78 -33.51
C MET A 368 -21.46 -9.31 -34.22
N ILE A 369 -20.54 -8.72 -33.46
CA ILE A 369 -19.21 -8.33 -33.94
C ILE A 369 -18.20 -9.28 -33.34
N VAL A 370 -17.30 -9.87 -34.15
CA VAL A 370 -16.20 -10.71 -33.68
C VAL A 370 -14.88 -10.24 -34.31
N GLY A 371 -13.89 -9.94 -33.48
CA GLY A 371 -12.56 -9.51 -33.90
C GLY A 371 -11.47 -10.47 -33.44
N LEU A 372 -10.33 -10.44 -34.13
CA LEU A 372 -9.11 -11.15 -33.76
C LEU A 372 -8.03 -10.12 -33.45
N VAL A 373 -7.53 -10.13 -32.22
CA VAL A 373 -6.69 -9.07 -31.67
C VAL A 373 -5.31 -9.63 -31.30
N VAL A 374 -4.27 -8.97 -31.80
CA VAL A 374 -2.89 -9.18 -31.34
C VAL A 374 -2.70 -8.40 -30.04
N VAL A 375 -2.36 -9.12 -28.97
CA VAL A 375 -2.05 -8.54 -27.65
C VAL A 375 -0.55 -8.60 -27.39
N ASN A 376 -0.06 -7.87 -26.39
CA ASN A 376 1.36 -7.90 -26.03
C ASN A 376 1.74 -9.31 -25.54
N GLY A 377 2.68 -9.96 -26.23
CA GLY A 377 3.21 -11.28 -25.90
C GLY A 377 4.60 -11.23 -25.29
N PHE A 378 5.00 -12.33 -24.64
CA PHE A 378 6.34 -12.49 -24.07
C PHE A 378 7.46 -12.43 -25.11
N TYR A 379 7.17 -12.89 -26.33
CA TYR A 379 8.14 -13.00 -27.42
C TYR A 379 8.11 -11.80 -28.38
N ASP A 380 7.33 -10.75 -28.10
CA ASP A 380 7.15 -9.57 -28.97
C ASP A 380 8.47 -8.98 -29.50
N ASN A 381 9.53 -8.98 -28.68
CA ASN A 381 10.86 -8.45 -29.03
C ASN A 381 11.64 -9.32 -30.05
N LEU A 382 11.20 -10.56 -30.28
CA LEU A 382 11.81 -11.53 -31.21
C LEU A 382 10.95 -11.72 -32.48
N LEU A 383 9.82 -11.02 -32.58
CA LEU A 383 8.86 -11.15 -33.67
C LEU A 383 8.96 -9.96 -34.62
N GLU A 384 8.56 -10.19 -35.87
CA GLU A 384 8.57 -9.18 -36.91
C GLU A 384 7.42 -8.18 -36.72
N TRP A 385 7.65 -6.91 -37.08
CA TRP A 385 6.62 -5.87 -36.99
C TRP A 385 6.67 -4.99 -38.25
N PRO A 386 5.51 -4.55 -38.79
CA PRO A 386 4.15 -4.73 -38.26
C PRO A 386 3.59 -6.15 -38.45
N CYS A 387 2.91 -6.67 -37.43
CA CYS A 387 2.27 -7.98 -37.47
C CYS A 387 1.04 -7.94 -38.39
N VAL A 388 1.00 -8.84 -39.37
CA VAL A 388 -0.15 -9.09 -40.23
C VAL A 388 -0.39 -10.60 -40.27
N LEU A 389 -1.47 -11.06 -39.64
CA LEU A 389 -1.89 -12.46 -39.67
C LEU A 389 -3.26 -12.54 -40.31
N SER A 390 -3.42 -13.34 -41.36
CA SER A 390 -4.72 -13.71 -41.88
C SER A 390 -5.23 -14.97 -41.20
N GLY A 391 -6.55 -15.17 -41.23
CA GLY A 391 -7.17 -16.38 -40.76
C GLY A 391 -8.65 -16.42 -41.10
N THR A 392 -9.31 -17.50 -40.71
CA THR A 392 -10.75 -17.69 -40.87
C THR A 392 -11.42 -17.85 -39.52
N ILE A 393 -12.43 -17.02 -39.26
CA ILE A 393 -13.37 -17.21 -38.15
C ILE A 393 -14.58 -17.99 -38.66
N THR A 394 -14.99 -18.97 -37.87
CA THR A 394 -16.13 -19.85 -38.13
C THR A 394 -17.08 -19.82 -36.94
N LEU A 395 -18.33 -19.41 -37.15
CA LEU A 395 -19.43 -19.72 -36.24
C LEU A 395 -19.90 -21.14 -36.56
N ARG A 396 -19.77 -22.05 -35.59
CA ARG A 396 -20.01 -23.48 -35.79
C ARG A 396 -21.49 -23.81 -35.71
N ASP A 397 -22.02 -24.48 -36.72
CA ASP A 397 -23.35 -25.07 -36.68
C ASP A 397 -23.35 -26.33 -35.81
N GLN A 398 -24.39 -26.47 -34.99
CA GLN A 398 -24.57 -27.56 -34.04
C GLN A 398 -25.83 -28.35 -34.42
N PRO A 399 -25.86 -29.20 -35.46
CA PRO A 399 -27.06 -29.98 -35.76
C PRO A 399 -27.36 -30.99 -34.65
N GLU A 400 -28.64 -31.31 -34.42
CA GLU A 400 -29.05 -32.27 -33.38
C GLU A 400 -28.63 -33.70 -33.74
N VAL A 401 -28.92 -34.09 -34.99
CA VAL A 401 -28.52 -35.37 -35.55
C VAL A 401 -27.13 -35.21 -36.18
N ARG A 402 -26.12 -35.88 -35.61
CA ARG A 402 -24.71 -35.77 -36.05
C ARG A 402 -24.42 -36.20 -37.49
N THR A 403 -25.35 -36.91 -38.15
CA THR A 403 -25.23 -37.32 -39.55
C THR A 403 -25.73 -36.25 -40.54
N LYS A 404 -26.43 -35.20 -40.10
CA LYS A 404 -26.75 -34.06 -40.95
C LYS A 404 -25.48 -33.25 -41.26
N PRO A 405 -25.32 -32.72 -42.49
CA PRO A 405 -24.21 -31.83 -42.82
C PRO A 405 -24.28 -30.56 -41.97
N ARG A 406 -23.11 -30.11 -41.47
CA ARG A 406 -23.01 -28.85 -40.71
C ARG A 406 -22.94 -27.66 -41.67
N VAL A 407 -23.73 -26.63 -41.41
CA VAL A 407 -23.72 -25.38 -42.19
C VAL A 407 -22.95 -24.30 -41.43
N ASP A 408 -21.62 -24.47 -41.34
CA ASP A 408 -20.73 -23.51 -40.65
C ASP A 408 -20.71 -22.13 -41.35
N TYR A 409 -20.95 -21.02 -40.63
CA TYR A 409 -20.81 -19.66 -41.17
C TYR A 409 -19.36 -19.18 -41.05
N ARG A 410 -18.69 -18.93 -42.18
CA ARG A 410 -17.25 -18.63 -42.25
C ARG A 410 -16.95 -17.26 -42.85
N ARG A 411 -15.99 -16.54 -42.26
CA ARG A 411 -15.46 -15.26 -42.76
C ARG A 411 -13.97 -15.16 -42.50
N SER A 412 -13.22 -14.70 -43.51
CA SER A 412 -11.81 -14.34 -43.36
C SER A 412 -11.66 -13.08 -42.51
N ILE A 413 -10.55 -12.99 -41.77
CA ILE A 413 -10.18 -11.87 -40.91
C ILE A 413 -8.69 -11.59 -41.03
N VAL A 414 -8.26 -10.35 -40.75
CA VAL A 414 -6.84 -9.99 -40.63
C VAL A 414 -6.57 -9.35 -39.28
N ALA A 415 -5.72 -9.97 -38.47
CA ALA A 415 -5.28 -9.45 -37.19
C ALA A 415 -4.07 -8.52 -37.34
N ARG A 416 -4.15 -7.38 -36.65
CA ARG A 416 -3.09 -6.36 -36.55
C ARG A 416 -3.05 -5.84 -35.11
N ARG A 417 -1.95 -5.23 -34.68
CA ARG A 417 -1.89 -4.56 -33.36
C ARG A 417 -2.74 -3.28 -33.40
N LYS A 418 -3.50 -2.97 -32.33
CA LYS A 418 -4.49 -1.87 -32.29
C LYS A 418 -3.94 -0.46 -32.62
N HIS A 419 -2.63 -0.24 -32.58
CA HIS A 419 -1.98 1.01 -32.99
C HIS A 419 -1.51 1.06 -34.46
N GLN A 420 -1.78 0.03 -35.28
CA GLN A 420 -1.18 -0.13 -36.62
C GLN A 420 -2.17 -0.04 -37.80
N SER A 421 -3.48 0.21 -37.59
CA SER A 421 -4.45 0.30 -38.70
C SER A 421 -5.80 0.92 -38.28
N ASN A 422 -6.41 1.68 -39.19
CA ASN A 422 -7.78 2.22 -39.12
C ASN A 422 -8.79 1.37 -39.93
N ASP A 423 -8.44 0.14 -40.31
CA ASP A 423 -9.18 -0.62 -41.32
C ASP A 423 -10.41 -1.37 -40.79
N LYS A 424 -11.43 -1.43 -41.65
CA LYS A 424 -12.71 -2.11 -41.41
C LYS A 424 -12.61 -3.64 -41.30
N ASN A 425 -11.49 -4.24 -41.72
CA ASN A 425 -11.33 -5.70 -41.85
C ASN A 425 -10.81 -6.42 -40.59
N GLN A 426 -10.65 -5.71 -39.46
CA GLN A 426 -10.24 -6.31 -38.18
C GLN A 426 -11.40 -6.96 -37.41
N ASN A 427 -12.64 -6.82 -37.90
CA ASN A 427 -13.84 -7.42 -37.30
C ASN A 427 -14.71 -8.04 -38.40
N ILE A 428 -15.34 -9.17 -38.09
CA ILE A 428 -16.44 -9.73 -38.87
C ILE A 428 -17.78 -9.34 -38.25
N HIS A 429 -18.78 -9.13 -39.09
CA HIS A 429 -20.15 -8.84 -38.68
C HIS A 429 -21.04 -10.03 -39.04
N ILE A 430 -21.67 -10.64 -38.03
CA ILE A 430 -22.56 -11.78 -38.16
C ILE A 430 -23.99 -11.29 -37.86
N PRO A 431 -24.90 -11.25 -38.86
CA PRO A 431 -26.28 -10.81 -38.63
C PRO A 431 -26.98 -11.66 -37.58
N HIS A 432 -27.74 -11.04 -36.68
CA HIS A 432 -28.54 -11.76 -35.68
C HIS A 432 -29.56 -12.70 -36.33
N GLN A 433 -30.05 -12.37 -37.52
CA GLN A 433 -30.89 -13.26 -38.32
C GLN A 433 -30.17 -14.57 -38.69
N VAL A 434 -28.87 -14.52 -39.03
CA VAL A 434 -28.06 -15.73 -39.28
C VAL A 434 -27.79 -16.47 -37.98
N LEU A 435 -27.41 -15.75 -36.92
CA LEU A 435 -27.14 -16.33 -35.60
C LEU A 435 -28.36 -17.07 -35.01
N ARG A 436 -29.58 -16.68 -35.38
CA ARG A 436 -30.85 -17.28 -34.96
C ARG A 436 -31.54 -18.14 -36.05
N SER A 437 -30.94 -18.39 -37.22
CA SER A 437 -31.58 -19.18 -38.30
C SER A 437 -31.32 -20.68 -38.19
N GLU A 438 -30.04 -21.08 -38.13
CA GLU A 438 -29.62 -22.46 -37.97
C GLU A 438 -29.37 -22.79 -36.49
N HIS A 439 -28.84 -23.98 -36.22
CA HIS A 439 -28.57 -24.49 -34.88
C HIS A 439 -27.27 -23.90 -34.27
N TYR A 440 -26.97 -22.63 -34.52
CA TYR A 440 -25.77 -21.98 -33.99
C TYR A 440 -25.85 -21.76 -32.47
N ILE A 441 -27.03 -21.42 -31.95
CA ILE A 441 -27.33 -21.35 -30.51
C ILE A 441 -27.99 -22.68 -30.10
N ARG A 442 -27.37 -23.39 -29.16
CA ARG A 442 -27.95 -24.58 -28.49
C ARG A 442 -27.43 -24.68 -27.06
N ASP A 443 -28.24 -25.21 -26.15
CA ASP A 443 -27.88 -25.43 -24.74
C ASP A 443 -27.32 -24.16 -24.08
N ASP A 444 -27.97 -23.03 -24.41
CA ASP A 444 -27.59 -21.66 -24.05
C ASP A 444 -26.11 -21.33 -24.37
N ALA A 445 -25.60 -21.84 -25.50
CA ALA A 445 -24.22 -21.65 -25.92
C ALA A 445 -24.03 -21.53 -27.44
N ILE A 446 -22.98 -20.79 -27.83
CA ILE A 446 -22.44 -20.72 -29.19
C ILE A 446 -20.96 -21.12 -29.20
N PHE A 447 -20.46 -21.53 -30.37
CA PHE A 447 -19.04 -21.87 -30.58
C PHE A 447 -18.45 -21.05 -31.73
N LEU A 448 -17.45 -20.22 -31.40
CA LEU A 448 -16.65 -19.47 -32.35
C LEU A 448 -15.28 -20.14 -32.49
N GLU A 449 -14.92 -20.56 -33.69
CA GLU A 449 -13.60 -21.08 -34.01
C GLU A 449 -12.80 -20.05 -34.80
N VAL A 450 -11.49 -19.99 -34.57
CA VAL A 450 -10.54 -19.26 -35.42
C VAL A 450 -9.38 -20.16 -35.80
N ARG A 451 -8.98 -20.11 -37.08
CA ARG A 451 -7.77 -20.75 -37.60
C ARG A 451 -6.93 -19.68 -38.29
N ILE A 452 -5.68 -19.53 -37.88
CA ILE A 452 -4.69 -18.64 -38.51
C ILE A 452 -4.10 -19.37 -39.72
N ASP A 453 -3.91 -18.63 -40.81
CA ASP A 453 -3.24 -19.16 -42.00
C ASP A 453 -1.71 -19.25 -41.71
N GLN A 454 -1.06 -20.33 -42.15
CA GLN A 454 0.36 -20.61 -41.87
C GLN A 454 1.31 -19.99 -42.89
#